data_AF-A0A7X3G6P2-F1
#
_entry.id   AF-A0A7X3G6P2-F1
#
_cell.length_a   1.000
_cell.length_b   1.000
_cell.length_c   1.000
_cell.angle_alpha   90.00
_cell.angle_beta   90.00
_cell.angle_gamma   90.00
#
_symmetry.space_group_name_H-M   'P 1'
#
loop_
_entity.id
_entity.type
_entity.pdbx_description
1 polymer ?
#
loop_
_entity_poly.entity_id
_entity_poly.type
_entity_poly.pdbx_seq_one_letter_code
_entity_poly.pdbx_strand_id
1 'polypeptide(L)'
;MRRATARSRSRPAACRPPCTSSRTAASRRTSAARPPGRAACPSRAPSTAVPLSAPSPYKARPAMLNKVRRSAGVTLVELIVALVIMGVALGGMVAVYTATTRSSVDPVLVQQMQSIADNMMEEILMKPFAKGPGTGVRINFDDVQDYNNYKTTGITDVEGNAIPGLERYSVVVEVTQAALAGVAASTDSLRVVVTVSMPGAGAVVLTGWRTNPS
;
A
#
# COMPACT_ATOMS: atom_id res chain seq x y z
N MET A 1 86.19 -6.63 -2.21
CA MET A 1 85.52 -7.51 -3.19
C MET A 1 84.41 -6.72 -3.89
N ARG A 2 84.50 -6.59 -5.22
CA ARG A 2 83.62 -5.79 -6.10
C ARG A 2 82.80 -6.72 -7.02
N ARG A 3 81.73 -6.15 -7.62
CA ARG A 3 80.86 -6.60 -8.75
C ARG A 3 79.65 -7.45 -8.33
N ALA A 4 78.39 -7.09 -8.59
CA ALA A 4 77.67 -6.58 -9.78
C ALA A 4 77.35 -7.65 -10.84
N THR A 5 76.06 -8.05 -10.92
CA THR A 5 75.35 -8.61 -12.09
C THR A 5 73.84 -8.44 -11.83
N ALA A 6 73.11 -7.56 -12.52
CA ALA A 6 72.61 -7.62 -13.91
C ALA A 6 71.27 -8.39 -14.08
N ARG A 7 70.17 -7.63 -13.98
CA ARG A 7 69.10 -7.42 -14.99
C ARG A 7 68.71 -8.59 -15.91
N SER A 8 67.43 -8.95 -15.96
CA SER A 8 66.74 -9.27 -17.22
C SER A 8 65.22 -9.22 -17.08
N ARG A 9 64.56 -8.74 -18.14
CA ARG A 9 63.13 -8.47 -18.30
C ARG A 9 62.43 -9.67 -18.94
N SER A 10 61.15 -9.88 -18.65
CA SER A 10 60.17 -10.31 -19.66
C SER A 10 58.73 -10.15 -19.16
N ARG A 11 57.94 -9.32 -19.87
CA ARG A 11 56.48 -9.44 -19.95
C ARG A 11 56.15 -10.54 -20.97
N PRO A 12 55.03 -11.25 -20.81
CA PRO A 12 54.00 -11.25 -21.86
C PRO A 12 52.58 -11.09 -21.24
N ALA A 13 51.71 -10.25 -21.80
CA ALA A 13 50.79 -10.51 -22.92
C ALA A 13 49.43 -11.06 -22.45
N ALA A 14 48.40 -10.46 -23.03
CA ALA A 14 46.98 -10.59 -22.69
C ALA A 14 46.41 -11.98 -23.00
N CYS A 15 45.35 -12.35 -22.26
CA CYS A 15 44.29 -13.26 -22.75
C CYS A 15 42.96 -12.93 -22.05
N ARG A 16 42.03 -12.31 -22.79
CA ARG A 16 40.57 -12.48 -22.65
C ARG A 16 40.16 -13.75 -23.43
N PRO A 17 38.85 -14.05 -23.56
CA PRO A 17 37.92 -14.81 -22.72
C PRO A 17 37.71 -16.25 -23.30
N PRO A 18 36.62 -16.96 -22.97
CA PRO A 18 35.51 -16.95 -23.93
C PRO A 18 34.12 -16.84 -23.29
N CYS A 19 33.32 -15.92 -23.81
CA CYS A 19 31.88 -16.11 -23.91
C CYS A 19 31.64 -17.14 -25.00
N THR A 20 31.00 -18.26 -24.66
CA THR A 20 30.50 -19.24 -25.63
C THR A 20 28.98 -19.25 -25.61
N SER A 21 28.45 -18.82 -26.75
CA SER A 21 27.09 -19.00 -27.24
C SER A 21 26.86 -20.42 -27.76
N SER A 22 25.67 -20.98 -27.54
CA SER A 22 24.90 -21.72 -28.56
C SER A 22 23.53 -22.14 -27.99
N ARG A 23 22.40 -21.67 -28.51
CA ARG A 23 21.67 -21.99 -29.76
C ARG A 23 20.83 -23.29 -29.69
N THR A 24 19.50 -23.10 -29.78
CA THR A 24 18.48 -23.84 -30.56
C THR A 24 18.22 -25.35 -30.34
N ALA A 25 16.97 -25.66 -29.98
CA ALA A 25 16.03 -26.54 -30.70
C ALA A 25 14.65 -26.47 -29.98
N ALA A 26 13.59 -25.89 -30.53
CA ALA A 26 12.74 -26.37 -31.63
C ALA A 26 11.86 -27.60 -31.29
N SER A 27 10.55 -27.35 -31.28
CA SER A 27 9.45 -28.22 -31.73
C SER A 27 8.95 -29.35 -30.81
N ARG A 28 7.72 -29.16 -30.31
CA ARG A 28 6.59 -30.03 -30.67
C ARG A 28 5.25 -29.28 -30.53
N ARG A 29 4.54 -29.20 -31.65
CA ARG A 29 3.11 -28.87 -31.80
C ARG A 29 2.25 -30.10 -31.46
N THR A 30 0.94 -29.83 -31.36
CA THR A 30 -0.25 -30.69 -31.13
C THR A 30 -0.60 -30.80 -29.64
N SER A 31 -1.83 -30.68 -29.16
CA SER A 31 -3.14 -30.84 -29.79
C SER A 31 -4.20 -30.02 -29.05
N ALA A 32 -5.30 -29.73 -29.74
CA ALA A 32 -6.46 -28.99 -29.27
C ALA A 32 -7.16 -29.64 -28.07
N ALA A 33 -7.58 -28.81 -27.10
CA ALA A 33 -8.65 -29.16 -26.17
C ALA A 33 -9.58 -27.94 -25.99
N ARG A 34 -10.82 -28.19 -26.40
CA ARG A 34 -11.99 -27.32 -26.53
C ARG A 34 -12.66 -27.09 -25.17
N PRO A 35 -13.23 -25.90 -24.89
CA PRO A 35 -14.00 -25.65 -23.67
C PRO A 35 -15.44 -26.20 -23.79
N PRO A 36 -16.05 -26.74 -22.71
CA PRO A 36 -17.48 -27.00 -22.67
C PRO A 36 -18.26 -25.93 -21.88
N GLY A 37 -19.45 -25.57 -22.42
CA GLY A 37 -20.60 -25.00 -21.69
C GLY A 37 -20.59 -23.47 -21.52
N ARG A 38 -21.10 -22.66 -22.47
CA ARG A 38 -22.53 -22.39 -22.77
C ARG A 38 -23.40 -22.21 -21.52
N ALA A 39 -23.59 -20.95 -21.11
CA ALA A 39 -24.84 -20.46 -20.56
C ALA A 39 -25.21 -19.17 -21.32
N ALA A 40 -26.13 -19.31 -22.27
CA ALA A 40 -26.76 -18.20 -22.96
C ALA A 40 -27.81 -17.58 -22.03
N CYS A 41 -27.71 -16.29 -21.73
CA CYS A 41 -28.82 -15.53 -21.16
C CYS A 41 -29.88 -15.31 -22.26
N PRO A 42 -31.12 -15.77 -22.10
CA PRO A 42 -32.18 -15.45 -23.04
C PRO A 42 -32.60 -13.98 -22.88
N SER A 43 -32.56 -13.25 -23.98
CA SER A 43 -33.21 -11.96 -24.17
C SER A 43 -34.73 -12.13 -24.06
N ARG A 44 -35.35 -11.54 -23.04
CA ARG A 44 -36.81 -11.48 -22.92
C ARG A 44 -37.28 -10.06 -23.17
N ALA A 45 -37.65 -9.78 -24.42
CA ALA A 45 -38.42 -8.60 -24.78
C ALA A 45 -39.93 -8.91 -24.59
N PRO A 46 -40.69 -8.12 -23.83
CA PRO A 46 -42.14 -8.17 -23.92
C PRO A 46 -42.61 -7.26 -25.06
N SER A 47 -43.05 -7.92 -26.14
CA SER A 47 -43.95 -7.34 -27.14
C SER A 47 -45.28 -7.01 -26.46
N THR A 48 -45.58 -5.72 -26.33
CA THR A 48 -46.94 -5.25 -26.07
C THR A 48 -47.37 -4.37 -27.23
N ALA A 49 -48.29 -4.90 -28.02
CA ALA A 49 -48.96 -4.18 -29.08
C ALA A 49 -49.79 -3.05 -28.47
N VAL A 50 -49.52 -1.82 -28.88
CA VAL A 50 -50.38 -0.67 -28.61
C VAL A 50 -51.28 -0.48 -29.84
N PRO A 51 -52.62 -0.54 -29.71
CA PRO A 51 -53.51 -0.27 -30.83
C PRO A 51 -53.50 1.22 -31.18
N LEU A 52 -53.40 1.50 -32.48
CA LEU A 52 -53.59 2.80 -33.09
C LEU A 52 -55.04 3.27 -32.88
N SER A 53 -55.25 4.34 -32.08
CA SER A 53 -56.53 5.05 -32.01
C SER A 53 -56.37 6.54 -32.34
N ALA A 54 -56.92 6.88 -33.51
CA ALA A 54 -57.48 8.17 -33.96
C ALA A 54 -56.61 9.45 -34.03
N PRO A 55 -56.76 10.26 -35.10
CA PRO A 55 -56.16 11.58 -35.19
C PRO A 55 -56.91 12.57 -34.29
N SER A 56 -56.19 13.18 -33.35
CA SER A 56 -56.69 14.32 -32.57
C SER A 56 -56.79 15.56 -33.45
N PRO A 57 -57.92 16.29 -33.46
CA PRO A 57 -57.99 17.59 -34.10
C PRO A 57 -57.17 18.55 -33.25
N TYR A 58 -55.95 18.87 -33.69
CA TYR A 58 -55.19 19.96 -33.09
C TYR A 58 -55.94 21.27 -33.39
N LYS A 59 -56.84 21.63 -32.46
CA LYS A 59 -57.33 22.99 -32.28
C LYS A 59 -56.09 23.86 -32.12
N ALA A 60 -55.83 24.71 -33.11
CA ALA A 60 -54.76 25.70 -33.07
C ALA A 60 -54.81 26.44 -31.73
N ARG A 61 -53.82 26.19 -30.87
CA ARG A 61 -53.63 26.96 -29.65
C ARG A 61 -53.01 28.30 -30.03
N PRO A 62 -53.49 29.42 -29.47
CA PRO A 62 -52.99 30.74 -29.81
C PRO A 62 -51.50 30.80 -29.53
N ALA A 63 -50.78 31.50 -30.42
CA ALA A 63 -49.35 31.71 -30.38
C ALA A 63 -48.87 31.92 -28.93
N MET A 64 -47.88 31.11 -28.50
CA MET A 64 -47.10 31.44 -27.32
C MET A 64 -46.52 32.83 -27.56
N LEU A 65 -47.12 33.83 -26.94
CA LEU A 65 -46.57 35.18 -26.85
C LEU A 65 -45.25 35.01 -26.11
N ASN A 66 -44.15 34.93 -26.87
CA ASN A 66 -42.82 34.89 -26.32
C ASN A 66 -42.64 36.22 -25.59
N LYS A 67 -42.90 36.22 -24.28
CA LYS A 67 -42.67 37.38 -23.44
C LYS A 67 -41.17 37.52 -23.35
N VAL A 68 -40.60 38.24 -24.34
CA VAL A 68 -39.22 38.68 -24.35
C VAL A 68 -39.01 39.31 -22.99
N ARG A 69 -38.27 38.60 -22.14
CA ARG A 69 -37.89 39.13 -20.83
C ARG A 69 -37.12 40.40 -21.12
N ARG A 70 -37.62 41.53 -20.67
CA ARG A 70 -36.91 42.80 -20.79
C ARG A 70 -35.56 42.60 -20.10
N SER A 71 -34.48 42.72 -20.85
CA SER A 71 -33.14 42.80 -20.30
C SER A 71 -33.09 44.08 -19.46
N ALA A 72 -33.19 43.94 -18.13
CA ALA A 72 -32.80 45.02 -17.25
C ALA A 72 -31.27 45.12 -17.35
N GLY A 73 -30.75 46.31 -17.65
CA GLY A 73 -29.31 46.55 -17.62
C GLY A 73 -28.81 46.38 -16.18
N VAL A 74 -27.75 45.61 -16.00
CA VAL A 74 -27.02 45.55 -14.74
C VAL A 74 -26.19 46.82 -14.58
N THR A 75 -26.11 47.34 -13.35
CA THR A 75 -25.25 48.52 -13.10
C THR A 75 -23.78 48.10 -13.03
N LEU A 76 -22.87 49.03 -13.31
CA LEU A 76 -21.42 48.81 -13.14
C LEU A 76 -21.09 48.37 -11.71
N VAL A 77 -21.77 48.95 -10.72
CA VAL A 77 -21.60 48.61 -9.30
C VAL A 77 -22.05 47.18 -9.01
N GLU A 78 -23.17 46.75 -9.58
CA GLU A 78 -23.69 45.39 -9.41
C GLU A 78 -22.75 44.33 -9.99
N LEU A 79 -22.15 44.61 -11.17
CA LEU A 79 -21.12 43.75 -11.76
C LEU A 79 -19.90 43.63 -10.83
N ILE A 80 -19.43 44.76 -10.28
CA ILE A 80 -18.29 44.77 -9.35
C ILE A 80 -18.61 44.00 -8.07
N VAL A 81 -19.80 44.16 -7.49
CA VAL A 81 -20.15 43.39 -6.28
C VAL A 81 -20.26 41.90 -6.60
N ALA A 82 -20.82 41.52 -7.76
CA ALA A 82 -20.93 40.13 -8.17
C ALA A 82 -19.57 39.44 -8.35
N LEU A 83 -18.60 40.08 -9.02
CA LEU A 83 -17.26 39.51 -9.20
C LEU A 83 -16.49 39.42 -7.87
N VAL A 84 -16.70 40.37 -6.96
CA VAL A 84 -16.13 40.33 -5.61
C VAL A 84 -16.68 39.13 -4.85
N ILE A 85 -18.01 38.97 -4.79
CA ILE A 85 -18.65 37.84 -4.10
C ILE A 85 -18.17 36.50 -4.66
N MET A 86 -18.14 36.35 -5.99
CA MET A 86 -17.62 35.14 -6.64
C MET A 86 -16.14 34.91 -6.32
N GLY A 87 -15.33 35.97 -6.27
CA GLY A 87 -13.91 35.90 -5.92
C GLY A 87 -13.68 35.35 -4.51
N VAL A 88 -14.39 35.87 -3.50
CA VAL A 88 -14.26 35.37 -2.12
C VAL A 88 -14.82 33.95 -1.99
N ALA A 89 -15.91 33.63 -2.69
CA ALA A 89 -16.51 32.29 -2.69
C ALA A 89 -15.55 31.22 -3.26
N LEU A 90 -14.97 31.48 -4.43
CA LEU A 90 -14.01 30.57 -5.07
C LEU A 90 -12.71 30.48 -4.26
N GLY A 91 -12.24 31.59 -3.68
CA GLY A 91 -11.09 31.59 -2.78
C GLY A 91 -11.30 30.69 -1.56
N GLY A 92 -12.47 30.75 -0.93
CA GLY A 92 -12.85 29.87 0.17
C GLY A 92 -12.92 28.39 -0.24
N MET A 93 -13.49 28.09 -1.41
CA MET A 93 -13.58 26.70 -1.91
C MET A 93 -12.21 26.07 -2.15
N VAL A 94 -11.27 26.80 -2.75
CA VAL A 94 -9.89 26.31 -2.96
C VAL A 94 -9.18 26.05 -1.63
N ALA A 95 -9.40 26.89 -0.61
CA ALA A 95 -8.85 26.68 0.73
C ALA A 95 -9.35 25.35 1.34
N VAL A 96 -10.64 25.04 1.23
CA VAL A 96 -11.21 23.77 1.73
C VAL A 96 -10.71 22.56 0.93
N TYR A 97 -10.62 22.69 -0.40
CA TYR A 97 -10.11 21.60 -1.25
C TYR A 97 -8.67 21.23 -0.89
N THR A 98 -7.79 22.23 -0.78
CA THR A 98 -6.38 22.01 -0.43
C THR A 98 -6.19 21.48 0.99
N ALA A 99 -7.04 21.90 1.94
CA ALA A 99 -7.05 21.34 3.29
C ALA A 99 -7.43 19.85 3.29
N THR A 100 -8.50 19.49 2.57
CA THR A 100 -8.99 18.11 2.47
C THR A 100 -8.00 17.18 1.77
N THR A 101 -7.30 17.65 0.72
CA THR A 101 -6.30 16.83 0.02
C THR A 101 -5.12 16.47 0.92
N ARG A 102 -4.67 17.38 1.79
CA ARG A 102 -3.55 17.13 2.71
C ARG A 102 -3.89 16.11 3.78
N SER A 103 -5.11 16.14 4.33
CA SER A 103 -5.57 15.15 5.30
C SER A 103 -5.69 13.72 4.76
N SER A 104 -5.58 13.52 3.45
CA SER A 104 -5.68 12.21 2.79
C SER A 104 -4.35 11.49 2.58
N VAL A 105 -3.21 12.16 2.79
CA VAL A 105 -1.87 11.54 2.61
C VAL A 105 -1.39 10.84 3.88
N ASP A 106 -1.69 11.40 5.04
CA ASP A 106 -1.37 10.81 6.35
C ASP A 106 -2.00 9.42 6.60
N PRO A 107 -3.26 9.11 6.23
CA PRO A 107 -3.86 7.81 6.51
C PRO A 107 -3.17 6.64 5.79
N VAL A 108 -2.54 6.85 4.64
CA VAL A 108 -1.85 5.76 3.92
C VAL A 108 -0.62 5.30 4.68
N LEU A 109 0.17 6.25 5.23
CA LEU A 109 1.37 5.93 6.01
C LEU A 109 1.00 5.23 7.31
N VAL A 110 -0.04 5.69 8.00
CA VAL A 110 -0.50 5.06 9.25
C VAL A 110 -1.02 3.65 8.99
N GLN A 111 -1.82 3.44 7.93
CA GLN A 111 -2.32 2.11 7.58
C GLN A 111 -1.17 1.15 7.23
N GLN A 112 -0.14 1.64 6.55
CA GLN A 112 1.03 0.85 6.22
C GLN A 112 1.82 0.47 7.49
N MET A 113 2.07 1.43 8.38
CA MET A 113 2.70 1.15 9.69
C MET A 113 1.89 0.15 10.51
N GLN A 114 0.56 0.26 10.50
CA GLN A 114 -0.33 -0.69 11.16
C GLN A 114 -0.17 -2.10 10.58
N SER A 115 -0.16 -2.26 9.25
CA SER A 115 0.03 -3.57 8.62
C SER A 115 1.39 -4.21 8.94
N ILE A 116 2.45 -3.39 9.06
CA ILE A 116 3.78 -3.85 9.47
C ILE A 116 3.77 -4.28 10.94
N ALA A 117 3.10 -3.49 11.80
CA ALA A 117 3.01 -3.77 13.22
C ALA A 117 2.19 -5.04 13.49
N ASP A 118 1.06 -5.21 12.81
CA ASP A 118 0.19 -6.39 12.92
C ASP A 118 0.94 -7.64 12.45
N ASN A 119 1.61 -7.59 11.30
CA ASN A 119 2.40 -8.72 10.80
C ASN A 119 3.52 -9.13 11.78
N MET A 120 4.24 -8.15 12.34
CA MET A 120 5.26 -8.41 13.35
C MET A 120 4.65 -8.99 14.64
N MET A 121 3.52 -8.46 15.10
CA MET A 121 2.83 -8.96 16.29
C MET A 121 2.33 -10.39 16.08
N GLU A 122 1.74 -10.70 14.92
CA GLU A 122 1.28 -12.04 14.57
C GLU A 122 2.43 -13.05 14.54
N GLU A 123 3.58 -12.67 13.99
CA GLU A 123 4.77 -13.52 14.00
C GLU A 123 5.24 -13.82 15.43
N ILE A 124 5.38 -12.78 16.26
CA ILE A 124 5.85 -12.93 17.64
C ILE A 124 4.88 -13.80 18.44
N LEU A 125 3.58 -13.51 18.39
CA LEU A 125 2.57 -14.22 19.18
C LEU A 125 2.34 -15.67 18.72
N MET A 126 2.72 -16.01 17.48
CA MET A 126 2.68 -17.39 16.98
C MET A 126 3.80 -18.26 17.57
N LYS A 127 4.82 -17.66 18.18
CA LYS A 127 5.92 -18.42 18.81
C LYS A 127 5.48 -19.04 20.15
N PRO A 128 6.13 -20.16 20.54
CA PRO A 128 6.05 -20.68 21.91
C PRO A 128 6.44 -19.63 22.95
N PHE A 129 5.93 -19.78 24.18
CA PHE A 129 6.22 -18.85 25.28
C PHE A 129 7.70 -18.86 25.68
N ALA A 130 8.27 -20.05 25.89
CA ALA A 130 9.68 -20.27 26.19
C ALA A 130 10.06 -21.67 25.69
N LYS A 131 10.97 -21.75 24.71
CA LYS A 131 11.38 -23.03 24.10
C LYS A 131 12.86 -23.32 24.30
N GLY A 132 13.69 -22.28 24.35
CA GLY A 132 15.14 -22.41 24.44
C GLY A 132 15.82 -21.17 23.87
N PRO A 133 17.17 -21.14 23.75
CA PRO A 133 17.86 -19.97 23.26
C PRO A 133 17.77 -19.86 21.73
N GLY A 134 16.79 -19.13 21.19
CA GLY A 134 16.78 -18.72 19.79
C GLY A 134 17.63 -17.46 19.60
N THR A 135 18.92 -17.63 19.31
CA THR A 135 19.88 -16.50 19.33
C THR A 135 20.29 -16.02 17.94
N GLY A 136 20.65 -14.74 17.86
CA GLY A 136 21.26 -14.13 16.69
C GLY A 136 20.26 -13.46 15.76
N VAL A 137 20.09 -14.01 14.56
CA VAL A 137 19.23 -13.44 13.51
C VAL A 137 17.79 -13.93 13.62
N ARG A 138 16.83 -13.13 13.14
CA ARG A 138 15.38 -13.37 13.25
C ARG A 138 14.94 -14.77 12.81
N ILE A 139 15.57 -15.33 11.78
CA ILE A 139 15.28 -16.70 11.30
C ILE A 139 15.51 -17.79 12.37
N ASN A 140 16.40 -17.54 13.34
CA ASN A 140 16.70 -18.46 14.44
C ASN A 140 15.82 -18.23 15.67
N PHE A 141 14.98 -17.19 15.70
CA PHE A 141 14.11 -16.92 16.83
C PHE A 141 13.05 -18.01 16.92
N ASP A 142 13.02 -18.71 18.05
CA ASP A 142 12.18 -19.88 18.24
C ASP A 142 11.23 -19.78 19.44
N ASP A 143 11.35 -18.72 20.25
CA ASP A 143 10.32 -18.30 21.19
C ASP A 143 10.07 -16.77 21.18
N VAL A 144 9.10 -16.33 22.01
CA VAL A 144 8.70 -14.92 22.10
C VAL A 144 9.82 -14.04 22.68
N GLN A 145 10.66 -14.58 23.57
CA GLN A 145 11.67 -13.79 24.29
C GLN A 145 12.84 -13.39 23.39
N ASP A 146 13.11 -14.15 22.33
CA ASP A 146 14.17 -13.86 21.37
C ASP A 146 13.98 -12.53 20.61
N TYR A 147 12.73 -12.07 20.48
CA TYR A 147 12.40 -10.79 19.86
C TYR A 147 12.69 -9.58 20.77
N ASN A 148 13.11 -9.80 22.02
CA ASN A 148 13.41 -8.70 22.93
C ASN A 148 14.58 -7.86 22.43
N ASN A 149 14.39 -6.55 22.33
CA ASN A 149 15.33 -5.59 21.73
C ASN A 149 15.56 -5.78 20.23
N TYR A 150 14.68 -6.52 19.54
CA TYR A 150 14.73 -6.59 18.09
C TYR A 150 14.51 -5.20 17.50
N LYS A 151 15.43 -4.76 16.64
CA LYS A 151 15.38 -3.45 16.00
C LYS A 151 15.87 -3.54 14.57
N THR A 152 15.13 -2.94 13.66
CA THR A 152 15.53 -2.86 12.24
C THR A 152 15.39 -1.44 11.69
N THR A 153 16.22 -1.13 10.70
CA THR A 153 16.06 0.02 9.80
C THR A 153 15.81 -0.53 8.41
N GLY A 154 14.64 -0.24 7.85
CA GLY A 154 14.08 -0.98 6.73
C GLY A 154 13.40 -2.27 7.18
N ILE A 155 12.28 -2.60 6.55
CA ILE A 155 11.56 -3.84 6.84
C ILE A 155 12.14 -4.99 6.03
N THR A 156 12.45 -6.08 6.71
CA THR A 156 12.89 -7.34 6.10
C THR A 156 11.84 -8.42 6.33
N ASP A 157 11.85 -9.45 5.49
CA ASP A 157 11.14 -10.70 5.74
C ASP A 157 11.79 -11.50 6.90
N VAL A 158 11.31 -12.72 7.12
CA VAL A 158 11.79 -13.58 8.21
C VAL A 158 13.18 -14.15 7.91
N GLU A 159 13.54 -14.27 6.62
CA GLU A 159 14.84 -14.71 6.13
C GLU A 159 15.89 -13.60 6.10
N GLY A 160 15.48 -12.34 6.29
CA GLY A 160 16.34 -11.16 6.31
C GLY A 160 16.47 -10.44 4.96
N ASN A 161 15.68 -10.80 3.95
CA ASN A 161 15.64 -10.06 2.69
C ASN A 161 14.85 -8.75 2.86
N ALA A 162 15.37 -7.66 2.31
CA ALA A 162 14.70 -6.37 2.35
C ALA A 162 13.42 -6.37 1.50
N ILE A 163 12.34 -5.81 2.04
CA ILE A 163 11.09 -5.60 1.31
C ILE A 163 11.16 -4.24 0.59
N PRO A 164 11.11 -4.20 -0.76
CA PRO A 164 11.22 -2.95 -1.50
C PRO A 164 10.12 -1.95 -1.13
N GLY A 165 10.48 -0.68 -1.02
CA GLY A 165 9.57 0.41 -0.67
C GLY A 165 9.30 0.59 0.83
N LEU A 166 9.87 -0.27 1.68
CA LEU A 166 9.75 -0.19 3.14
C LEU A 166 11.05 0.25 3.85
N GLU A 167 12.03 0.76 3.12
CA GLU A 167 13.38 1.08 3.62
C GLU A 167 13.39 2.21 4.66
N ARG A 168 12.35 3.06 4.62
CA ARG A 168 12.19 4.21 5.52
C ARG A 168 11.46 3.86 6.82
N TYR A 169 10.87 2.67 6.93
CA TYR A 169 10.23 2.23 8.16
C TYR A 169 11.24 1.56 9.08
N SER A 170 11.00 1.68 10.38
CA SER A 170 11.77 1.00 11.42
C SER A 170 10.83 0.32 12.38
N VAL A 171 11.26 -0.82 12.91
CA VAL A 171 10.52 -1.55 13.94
C VAL A 171 11.42 -1.68 15.15
N VAL A 172 10.84 -1.46 16.32
CA VAL A 172 11.44 -1.75 17.62
C VAL A 172 10.47 -2.67 18.34
N VAL A 173 10.99 -3.78 18.86
CA VAL A 173 10.22 -4.72 19.68
C VAL A 173 10.84 -4.78 21.06
N GLU A 174 9.98 -4.65 22.07
CA GLU A 174 10.33 -4.82 23.47
C GLU A 174 9.46 -5.93 24.05
N VAL A 175 10.11 -6.93 24.65
CA VAL A 175 9.42 -8.03 25.32
C VAL A 175 9.81 -7.98 26.79
N THR A 176 8.83 -7.68 27.64
CA THR A 176 9.04 -7.54 29.08
C THR A 176 8.13 -8.46 29.87
N GLN A 177 8.66 -8.97 30.96
CA GLN A 177 7.87 -9.60 32.02
C GLN A 177 7.00 -8.53 32.69
N ALA A 178 5.68 -8.72 32.66
CA ALA A 178 4.73 -7.77 33.22
C ALA A 178 3.50 -8.51 33.76
N ALA A 179 2.93 -8.04 34.87
CA ALA A 179 1.74 -8.66 35.44
C ALA A 179 0.51 -8.35 34.58
N LEU A 180 -0.36 -9.34 34.40
CA LEU A 180 -1.64 -9.17 33.72
C LEU A 180 -2.77 -9.69 34.60
N ALA A 181 -3.60 -8.79 35.14
CA ALA A 181 -4.87 -9.11 35.81
C ALA A 181 -4.84 -10.31 36.79
N GLY A 182 -3.80 -10.43 37.62
CA GLY A 182 -3.64 -11.51 38.61
C GLY A 182 -2.66 -12.62 38.20
N VAL A 183 -2.15 -12.62 36.97
CA VAL A 183 -1.01 -13.42 36.54
C VAL A 183 0.28 -12.72 36.97
N ALA A 184 1.16 -13.43 37.68
CA ALA A 184 2.41 -12.88 38.20
C ALA A 184 3.36 -12.50 37.06
N ALA A 185 3.96 -11.30 37.17
CA ALA A 185 4.77 -10.70 36.12
C ALA A 185 5.98 -11.54 35.69
N SER A 186 6.53 -12.37 36.58
CA SER A 186 7.91 -12.87 36.48
C SER A 186 8.09 -14.17 35.70
N THR A 187 7.03 -14.95 35.47
CA THR A 187 7.17 -16.28 34.85
C THR A 187 6.04 -16.64 33.91
N ASP A 188 4.85 -16.08 34.08
CA ASP A 188 3.66 -16.59 33.40
C ASP A 188 3.04 -15.61 32.40
N SER A 189 3.56 -14.37 32.32
CA SER A 189 3.10 -13.38 31.35
C SER A 189 4.21 -12.51 30.78
N LEU A 190 4.21 -12.40 29.46
CA LEU A 190 5.08 -11.52 28.68
C LEU A 190 4.20 -10.46 28.00
N ARG A 191 4.60 -9.20 28.13
CA ARG A 191 4.07 -8.07 27.36
C ARG A 191 5.00 -7.81 26.19
N VAL A 192 4.43 -7.85 24.99
CA VAL A 192 5.10 -7.56 23.74
C VAL A 192 4.67 -6.18 23.27
N VAL A 193 5.61 -5.26 23.11
CA VAL A 193 5.36 -3.93 22.56
C VAL A 193 6.07 -3.82 21.23
N VAL A 194 5.31 -3.61 20.16
CA VAL A 194 5.83 -3.40 18.80
C VAL A 194 5.62 -1.93 18.45
N THR A 195 6.72 -1.22 18.19
CA THR A 195 6.71 0.18 17.75
C THR A 195 7.21 0.27 16.33
N VAL A 196 6.37 0.77 15.42
CA VAL A 196 6.74 1.05 14.02
C VAL A 196 6.82 2.55 13.83
N SER A 197 7.93 3.04 13.27
CA SER A 197 8.12 4.47 13.03
C SER A 197 8.77 4.75 11.69
N MET A 198 8.47 5.92 11.12
CA MET A 198 9.08 6.43 9.90
C MET A 198 9.59 7.85 10.14
N PRO A 199 10.80 8.23 9.64
CA PRO A 199 11.30 9.59 9.75
C PRO A 199 10.35 10.62 9.11
N GLY A 200 9.98 11.64 9.88
CA GLY A 200 9.04 12.68 9.45
C GLY A 200 7.56 12.27 9.55
N ALA A 201 7.26 11.08 10.04
CA ALA A 201 5.92 10.63 10.42
C ALA A 201 5.87 10.33 11.93
N GLY A 202 4.66 10.12 12.46
CA GLY A 202 4.47 9.60 13.80
C GLY A 202 4.90 8.14 13.95
N ALA A 203 4.59 7.55 15.10
CA ALA A 203 4.80 6.13 15.37
C ALA A 203 3.46 5.43 15.65
N VAL A 204 3.37 4.17 15.28
CA VAL A 204 2.28 3.26 15.66
C VAL A 204 2.82 2.28 16.68
N VAL A 205 2.07 2.07 17.77
CA VAL A 205 2.46 1.17 18.87
C VAL A 205 1.36 0.15 19.08
N LEU A 206 1.71 -1.13 19.03
CA LEU A 206 0.83 -2.25 19.38
C LEU A 206 1.35 -2.93 20.64
N THR A 207 0.44 -3.27 21.55
CA THR A 207 0.74 -4.04 22.75
C THR A 207 -0.01 -5.36 22.70
N GLY A 208 0.74 -6.47 22.73
CA GLY A 208 0.23 -7.82 22.83
C GLY A 208 0.64 -8.47 24.14
N TRP A 209 -0.05 -9.54 24.49
CA TRP A 209 0.24 -10.33 25.69
C TRP A 209 0.34 -11.80 25.33
N ARG A 210 1.34 -12.48 25.89
CA ARG A 210 1.47 -13.92 25.85
C ARG A 210 1.51 -14.45 27.27
N THR A 211 0.70 -15.45 27.56
CA THR A 211 0.73 -16.16 28.84
C THR A 211 1.29 -17.56 28.67
N ASN A 212 1.94 -18.07 29.71
CA ASN A 212 2.38 -19.44 29.77
C ASN A 212 1.13 -20.36 29.86
N PRO A 213 0.92 -21.32 28.94
CA PRO A 213 -0.26 -22.17 28.96
C PRO A 213 -0.32 -23.19 30.12
N SER A 214 0.72 -23.30 30.95
CA SER A 214 0.90 -24.30 32.03
C SER A 214 0.97 -25.77 31.60
#